data_AF-A0A6G3T9J6-F1
#
_entry.id   AF-A0A6G3T9J6-F1
#
_cell.length_a   1.000
_cell.length_b   1.000
_cell.length_c   1.000
_cell.angle_alpha   90.00
_cell.angle_beta   90.00
_cell.angle_gamma   90.00
#
_symmetry.space_group_name_H-M   'P 1'
#
loop_
_entity.id
_entity.type
_entity.pdbx_description
1 polymer ?
#
loop_
_entity_poly.entity_id
_entity_poly.type
_entity_poly.pdbx_seq_one_letter_code
_entity_poly.pdbx_strand_id
1 'polypeptide(L)' 'MTLLDSAVWGGKFYSEGWQDSPTEQPVTEPATGDRLGTVGLASAEDVNRAAARAAEAQRAWAA' A
#
# COMPACT_ATOMS: atom_id res chain seq x y z
N MET A 1 -0.35 19.37 -13.97
CA MET A 1 0.09 19.14 -12.58
C MET A 1 -1.09 18.56 -11.82
N THR A 2 -0.97 17.34 -11.32
CA THR A 2 -1.98 16.74 -10.45
C THR A 2 -1.71 17.17 -9.00
N LEU A 3 -2.76 17.31 -8.19
CA LEU A 3 -2.66 17.67 -6.76
C LEU A 3 -1.85 16.62 -5.96
N LEU A 4 -1.86 15.38 -6.45
CA LEU A 4 -1.29 14.19 -5.83
C LEU A 4 -0.31 13.55 -6.82
N ASP A 5 0.91 13.26 -6.37
CA ASP A 5 1.91 12.52 -7.15
C ASP A 5 1.72 11.02 -6.92
N SER A 6 1.05 10.36 -7.84
CA SER A 6 0.76 8.94 -7.77
C SER A 6 2.01 8.06 -7.81
N ALA A 7 3.17 8.57 -8.23
CA ALA A 7 4.42 7.82 -8.19
C ALA A 7 4.89 7.51 -6.76
N VAL A 8 4.38 8.26 -5.76
CA VAL A 8 4.73 8.06 -4.34
C VAL A 8 4.16 6.75 -3.80
N TRP A 9 2.96 6.34 -4.21
CA TRP A 9 2.26 5.16 -3.68
C TRP A 9 1.78 4.15 -4.72
N GLY A 10 1.78 4.51 -6.00
CA GLY A 10 1.33 3.64 -7.08
C GLY A 10 2.15 2.35 -7.12
N GLY A 11 1.48 1.20 -7.10
CA GLY A 11 2.13 -0.12 -7.07
C GLY A 11 2.82 -0.47 -5.75
N LYS A 12 2.65 0.35 -4.72
CA LYS A 12 3.29 0.17 -3.40
C LYS A 12 2.25 -0.17 -2.33
N PHE A 13 2.74 -0.64 -1.19
CA PHE A 13 1.98 -0.69 0.06
C PHE A 13 2.79 -0.02 1.17
N TYR A 14 2.10 0.49 2.20
CA TYR A 14 2.77 1.11 3.33
C TYR A 14 3.03 0.10 4.44
N SER A 15 4.30 -0.11 4.78
CA SER A 15 4.75 -0.86 5.95
C SER A 15 6.10 -0.30 6.36
N GLU A 16 6.09 0.51 7.43
CA GLU A 16 7.26 1.29 7.89
C GLU A 16 7.86 2.19 6.79
N GLY A 17 7.02 2.69 5.90
CA GLY A 17 7.42 3.38 4.67
C GLY A 17 6.70 2.80 3.45
N TRP A 18 6.80 3.48 2.31
CA TRP A 18 6.28 2.94 1.04
C TRP A 18 7.23 1.86 0.52
N GLN A 19 6.69 0.66 0.33
CA GLN A 19 7.42 -0.52 -0.16
C GLN A 19 6.89 -0.90 -1.54
N ASP A 20 7.79 -1.25 -2.45
CA ASP A 20 7.41 -1.83 -3.74
C ASP A 20 6.71 -3.17 -3.55
N SER A 21 5.61 -3.38 -4.28
CA SER A 21 4.97 -4.68 -4.33
C SER A 21 5.48 -5.50 -5.51
N PRO A 22 5.73 -6.80 -5.32
CA PRO A 22 6.00 -7.71 -6.44
C PRO A 22 4.76 -7.97 -7.32
N THR A 23 3.55 -7.67 -6.82
CA THR A 23 2.29 -7.91 -7.53
C THR A 23 1.42 -6.65 -7.50
N GLU A 24 1.23 -6.06 -8.67
CA GLU A 24 0.41 -4.85 -8.82
C GLU A 24 -1.01 -5.17 -9.30
N GLN A 25 -1.99 -4.40 -8.84
CA GLN A 25 -3.39 -4.51 -9.29
C GLN A 25 -3.90 -3.16 -9.82
N PRO A 26 -4.42 -3.11 -11.06
CA PRO A 26 -5.05 -1.90 -11.59
C PRO A 26 -6.37 -1.63 -10.87
N VAL A 27 -6.63 -0.34 -10.60
CA VAL A 27 -7.91 0.13 -10.10
C VAL A 27 -8.69 0.70 -11.28
N THR A 28 -9.91 0.20 -11.49
CA THR A 28 -10.76 0.56 -12.63
C THR A 28 -11.96 1.38 -12.16
N GLU A 29 -12.28 2.44 -12.90
CA GLU A 29 -13.48 3.24 -12.73
C GLU A 29 -14.70 2.42 -13.20
N PRO A 30 -15.72 2.20 -12.34
CA PRO A 30 -16.84 1.33 -12.70
C PRO A 30 -17.72 1.81 -13.85
N ALA A 31 -17.84 3.14 -14.06
CA ALA A 31 -18.78 3.70 -15.03
C ALA A 31 -18.20 3.71 -16.46
N THR A 32 -16.90 3.93 -16.60
CA THR A 32 -16.21 4.10 -17.89
C THR A 32 -15.35 2.90 -18.26
N GLY A 33 -14.89 2.13 -17.27
CA GLY A 33 -13.87 1.10 -17.45
C GLY A 33 -12.44 1.65 -17.49
N ASP A 34 -12.25 2.96 -17.29
CA ASP A 34 -10.93 3.59 -17.32
C ASP A 34 -10.09 3.22 -16.09
N ARG A 35 -8.76 3.21 -16.26
CA ARG A 35 -7.83 2.95 -15.15
C ARG A 35 -7.63 4.22 -14.33
N LEU A 36 -7.95 4.16 -13.05
CA LEU A 36 -7.72 5.23 -12.07
C LEU A 36 -6.29 5.22 -11.52
N GLY A 37 -5.67 4.04 -11.44
CA GLY A 37 -4.33 3.89 -10.90
C GLY A 37 -3.94 2.43 -10.70
N THR A 38 -2.95 2.21 -9.83
CA THR A 38 -2.48 0.87 -9.45
C THR A 38 -2.12 0.83 -7.98
N VAL A 39 -2.49 -0.27 -7.32
CA VAL A 39 -2.11 -0.57 -5.95
C VAL A 39 -1.15 -1.74 -5.91
N GLY A 40 -0.25 -1.77 -4.93
CA GLY A 40 0.56 -2.94 -4.64
C GLY A 40 -0.21 -3.95 -3.78
N LEU A 41 -0.07 -5.23 -4.07
CA LEU A 41 -0.62 -6.32 -3.25
C LEU A 41 0.48 -6.86 -2.32
N ALA A 42 0.15 -6.99 -1.04
CA ALA A 42 1.06 -7.59 -0.07
C ALA A 42 1.03 -9.13 -0.18
N SER A 43 2.18 -9.77 -0.06
CA SER A 43 2.24 -11.22 0.15
C SER A 43 1.88 -11.58 1.59
N ALA A 44 1.66 -12.87 1.85
CA ALA A 44 1.44 -13.35 3.23
C ALA A 44 2.65 -13.05 4.14
N GLU A 45 3.87 -13.08 3.60
CA GLU A 45 5.10 -12.74 4.34
C GLU A 45 5.14 -11.25 4.69
N ASP A 46 4.76 -10.37 3.76
CA ASP A 46 4.68 -8.94 4.01
C ASP A 46 3.65 -8.62 5.11
N VAL A 47 2.49 -9.28 5.07
CA VAL A 47 1.45 -9.14 6.10
C VAL A 47 1.96 -9.62 7.47
N ASN A 48 2.68 -10.75 7.51
CA ASN A 48 3.26 -11.25 8.75
C ASN A 48 4.30 -10.27 9.34
N ARG A 49 5.19 -9.72 8.51
CA ARG A 49 6.17 -8.70 8.91
C ARG A 49 5.47 -7.45 9.46
N ALA A 50 4.46 -6.96 8.76
CA ALA A 50 3.69 -5.79 9.19
C ALA A 50 2.99 -6.03 10.55
N ALA A 51 2.41 -7.22 10.74
CA ALA A 51 1.76 -7.59 11.99
C ALA A 51 2.74 -7.65 13.17
N ALA A 52 3.93 -8.23 12.99
CA ALA A 52 4.97 -8.26 14.01
C ALA A 52 5.39 -6.85 14.44
N ARG A 53 5.58 -5.96 13.47
CA ARG A 53 5.93 -4.55 13.71
C ARG A 53 4.83 -3.80 14.44
N ALA A 54 3.56 -4.00 14.05
CA ALA A 54 2.43 -3.43 14.76
C ALA A 54 2.36 -3.90 16.22
N ALA A 55 2.65 -5.18 16.49
CA ALA A 55 2.65 -5.74 17.83
C ALA A 55 3.75 -5.16 18.74
N GLU A 56 4.89 -4.76 18.17
CA GLU A 56 5.97 -4.04 18.86
C GLU A 56 5.56 -2.58 19.13
N ALA A 57 5.09 -1.88 18.10
CA ALA A 57 4.78 -0.45 18.14
C ALA A 57 3.54 -0.10 18.99
N GLN A 58 2.55 -1.01 19.08
CA GLN A 58 1.27 -0.74 19.77
C GLN A 58 1.45 -0.29 21.22
N ARG A 59 2.50 -0.78 21.92
CA ARG A 59 2.74 -0.43 23.33
C ARG A 59 3.17 1.02 23.49
N ALA A 60 4.05 1.49 22.62
CA ALA A 60 4.51 2.87 22.61
C ALA A 60 3.40 3.82 22.16
N TRP A 61 2.54 3.38 21.23
CA TRP A 61 1.39 4.15 20.77
C TRP A 61 0.31 4.36 21.84
N ALA A 62 0.14 3.39 22.74
CA ALA A 62 -0.90 3.42 23.78
C ALA A 62 -0.53 4.22 25.05
N ALA A 63 0.72 4.68 25.17
CA ALA A 63 1.22 5.44 26.31
C ALA A 63 0.93 6.94 26.17
#